data_AF-A0A8X6HPN5-F1
#
_entry.id   AF-A0A8X6HPN5-F1
#
_cell.length_a   1.000
_cell.length_b   1.000
_cell.length_c   1.000
_cell.angle_alpha   90.00
_cell.angle_beta   90.00
_cell.angle_gamma   90.00
#
_symmetry.space_group_name_H-M   'P 1'
#
loop_
_entity.id
_entity.type
_entity.pdbx_description
1 polymer ?
#
loop_
_entity_poly.entity_id
_entity_poly.type
_entity_poly.pdbx_seq_one_letter_code
_entity_poly.pdbx_strand_id
1 'polypeptide(L)' 'MPPPPNPNIDGGWGWAVVFSTFTVRFISHGMIYTFGIYYVEFRKYFGTTSGAASLVMSILVGMTNFV' A
#
# COMPACT_ATOMS: atom_id res chain seq x y z
N MET A 1 10.95 22.80 38.13
CA MET A 1 9.91 21.76 38.17
C MET A 1 9.43 21.55 36.74
N PRO A 2 9.58 20.38 36.12
CA PRO A 2 8.99 20.13 34.81
C PRO A 2 7.45 20.17 34.91
N PRO A 3 6.74 20.68 33.90
CA PRO A 3 5.28 20.75 33.90
C PRO A 3 4.66 19.34 33.97
N PRO A 4 3.52 19.17 34.66
CA PRO A 4 2.85 17.88 34.76
C PRO A 4 2.43 17.38 33.37
N PRO A 5 2.62 16.08 33.05
CA PRO A 5 2.13 15.49 31.82
C PRO A 5 0.62 15.71 31.70
N ASN A 6 0.17 16.24 30.58
CA ASN A 6 -1.23 16.45 30.30
C ASN A 6 -1.94 15.10 30.09
N PRO A 7 -2.97 14.76 30.87
CA PRO A 7 -3.64 13.47 30.79
C PRO A 7 -4.48 13.28 29.51
N ASN A 8 -4.64 14.33 28.70
CA ASN A 8 -5.65 14.42 27.65
C ASN A 8 -5.10 14.30 26.22
N ILE A 9 -3.98 13.63 25.99
CA ILE A 9 -3.47 13.40 24.62
C ILE A 9 -3.89 12.05 24.02
N ASP A 10 -4.21 11.00 24.78
CA ASP A 10 -4.06 9.63 24.22
C ASP A 10 -5.29 8.71 24.15
N GLY A 11 -6.49 9.10 24.59
CA GLY A 11 -7.63 8.15 24.63
C GLY A 11 -8.38 7.95 23.30
N GLY A 12 -8.65 9.06 22.59
CA GLY A 12 -9.64 9.09 21.51
C GLY A 12 -9.10 9.23 20.10
N TRP A 13 -7.82 9.58 19.90
CA TRP A 13 -7.23 9.71 18.56
C TRP A 13 -6.54 8.44 18.09
N GLY A 14 -6.13 7.58 19.02
CA GLY A 14 -5.44 6.32 18.71
C GLY A 14 -6.26 5.40 17.79
N TRP A 15 -7.58 5.29 17.97
CA TRP A 15 -8.41 4.42 17.13
C TRP A 15 -8.49 4.91 15.68
N ALA A 16 -8.53 6.23 15.45
CA ALA A 16 -8.53 6.80 14.10
C ALA A 16 -7.20 6.54 13.38
N VAL A 17 -6.08 6.62 14.11
CA VAL A 17 -4.74 6.31 13.58
C VAL A 17 -4.57 4.82 13.30
N VAL A 18 -5.11 3.95 14.14
CA VAL A 18 -5.11 2.49 13.90
C VAL A 18 -5.95 2.15 12.66
N PHE A 19 -7.14 2.76 12.54
CA PHE A 19 -8.02 2.53 11.40
C PHE A 19 -7.43 3.04 10.07
N SER A 20 -6.80 4.22 10.08
CA SER A 20 -6.13 4.77 8.90
C SER A 20 -4.95 3.90 8.49
N THR A 21 -4.12 3.46 9.45
CA THR A 21 -2.96 2.59 9.19
C THR A 21 -3.38 1.24 8.62
N PHE A 22 -4.44 0.64 9.17
CA PHE A 22 -5.01 -0.61 8.67
C PHE A 22 -5.52 -0.46 7.22
N THR A 23 -6.27 0.60 6.96
CA THR A 23 -6.87 0.86 5.64
C THR A 23 -5.79 1.07 4.58
N VAL A 24 -4.75 1.87 4.87
CA VAL A 24 -3.65 2.10 3.92
C VAL A 24 -2.89 0.80 3.64
N ARG A 25 -2.58 0.00 4.67
CA ARG A 25 -1.93 -1.31 4.49
C ARG A 25 -2.78 -2.29 3.67
N PHE A 26 -4.09 -2.28 3.87
CA PHE A 26 -5.02 -3.13 3.14
C PHE A 26 -5.12 -2.72 1.66
N ILE A 27 -5.25 -1.42 1.37
CA ILE A 27 -5.31 -0.91 0.00
C ILE A 27 -4.00 -1.18 -0.74
N SER A 28 -2.84 -0.99 -0.11
CA SER A 28 -1.55 -1.27 -0.73
C SER A 28 -1.39 -2.75 -1.12
N HIS A 29 -1.80 -3.67 -0.24
CA HIS A 29 -1.81 -5.10 -0.58
C HIS A 29 -2.87 -5.45 -1.64
N GLY A 30 -4.04 -4.81 -1.57
CA GLY A 30 -5.12 -4.99 -2.53
C GLY A 30 -4.71 -4.59 -3.94
N MET A 31 -4.08 -3.42 -4.10
CA MET A 31 -3.63 -2.92 -5.39
C MET A 31 -2.69 -3.94 -6.07
N ILE A 32 -1.68 -4.44 -5.36
CA ILE A 32 -0.72 -5.42 -5.89
C ILE A 32 -1.45 -6.68 -6.41
N TYR A 33 -2.45 -7.17 -5.68
CA TYR A 33 -3.22 -8.36 -6.06
C TYR A 33 -4.09 -8.13 -7.30
N THR A 34 -4.82 -7.02 -7.36
CA THR A 34 -5.66 -6.69 -8.54
C THR A 34 -4.83 -6.44 -9.79
N PHE A 35 -3.66 -5.81 -9.65
CA PHE A 35 -2.75 -5.59 -10.77
C PHE A 35 -2.23 -6.91 -11.37
N GLY A 36 -2.09 -7.97 -10.59
CA GLY A 36 -1.77 -9.32 -11.08
C GLY A 36 -2.80 -9.90 -12.07
N ILE A 37 -4.08 -9.54 -11.94
CA ILE A 37 -5.13 -9.94 -12.88
C ILE A 37 -5.03 -9.12 -14.17
N TYR A 38 -4.82 -7.80 -14.05
CA TYR A 38 -4.57 -6.93 -15.19
C TYR A 38 -3.34 -7.33 -16.01
N TYR A 39 -2.31 -7.89 -15.37
CA TYR A 39 -1.11 -8.40 -16.06
C TYR A 39 -1.43 -9.48 -17.10
N VAL A 40 -2.39 -10.37 -16.82
CA VAL A 40 -2.80 -11.43 -17.75
C VAL A 40 -3.53 -10.84 -18.96
N GLU A 41 -4.39 -9.84 -18.73
CA GLU A 41 -5.16 -9.19 -19.79
C GLU A 41 -4.29 -8.28 -20.66
N PHE A 42 -3.35 -7.52 -20.07
CA PHE A 42 -2.36 -6.72 -20.80
C PHE A 42 -1.50 -7.58 -21.73
N ARG A 43 -1.12 -8.80 -21.29
CA ARG A 43 -0.37 -9.74 -22.12
C ARG A 43 -1.18 -10.18 -23.35
N LYS A 44 -2.49 -10.34 -23.19
CA LYS A 44 -3.41 -10.78 -24.26
C LYS A 44 -3.74 -9.65 -25.24
N TYR A 45 -3.87 -8.42 -24.75
CA TYR A 45 -4.25 -7.25 -25.56
C TYR A 45 -3.09 -6.66 -26.38
N PHE A 46 -1.88 -6.57 -25.81
CA PHE A 46 -0.75 -5.92 -26.47
C PHE A 46 0.22 -6.88 -27.16
N GLY A 47 0.07 -8.20 -26.97
CA GLY A 47 0.98 -9.21 -27.54
C GLY A 47 2.45 -9.01 -27.16
N THR A 48 2.72 -8.22 -26.12
CA THR A 48 4.04 -7.78 -25.71
C THR A 48 4.73 -8.83 -24.84
N THR A 49 6.05 -8.96 -25.05
CA THR A 49 6.95 -9.86 -24.33
C THR A 49 6.84 -9.68 -22.82
N SER A 50 6.74 -10.81 -22.09
CA SER A 50 6.60 -10.90 -20.62
C SER A 50 7.53 -9.99 -19.80
N GLY A 51 8.65 -9.53 -20.36
CA GLY A 51 9.62 -8.66 -19.69
C GLY A 51 9.15 -7.22 -19.46
N ALA A 52 8.41 -6.61 -20.38
CA ALA A 52 7.99 -5.21 -20.22
C ALA A 52 6.87 -5.07 -19.18
N ALA A 53 5.92 -6.01 -19.18
CA ALA A 53 4.83 -6.03 -18.22
C ALA A 53 5.32 -6.46 -16.81
N SER A 54 6.34 -7.32 -16.71
CA SER A 54 6.91 -7.69 -15.40
C SER A 54 7.76 -6.57 -14.81
N LEU A 55 8.41 -5.73 -15.64
CA LEU A 55 9.13 -4.55 -15.20
C LEU A 55 8.22 -3.52 -14.49
N VAL A 56 7.02 -3.29 -15.01
CA VAL A 56 6.04 -2.39 -14.38
C VAL A 56 5.64 -2.91 -12.98
N MET A 57 5.42 -4.22 -12.86
CA MET A 57 5.12 -4.84 -11.56
C MET A 57 6.31 -4.82 -10.60
N SER A 58 7.53 -5.06 -11.09
CA SER A 58 8.74 -5.00 -10.28
C SER A 58 8.98 -3.61 -9.71
N ILE A 59 8.71 -2.55 -10.49
CA ILE A 59 8.83 -1.17 -10.03
C ILE A 59 7.73 -0.85 -9.00
N LEU A 60 6.48 -1.30 -9.25
CA LEU A 60 5.35 -1.09 -8.33
C LEU A 60 5.57 -1.77 -6.97
N VAL A 61 5.99 -3.04 -6.97
CA VAL A 61 6.30 -3.80 -5.75
C VAL A 61 7.53 -3.22 -5.06
N GLY A 62 8.53 -2.79 -5.83
CA GLY A 62 9.69 -2.07 -5.32
C GLY A 62 9.27 -0.85 -4.52
N MET A 63 8.51 0.08 -5.13
CA MET A 63 8.05 1.30 -4.45
C MET A 63 7.20 1.02 -3.21
N THR A 64 6.40 -0.05 -3.21
CA THR A 64 5.54 -0.39 -2.06
C THR A 64 6.31 -0.99 -0.88
N ASN A 65 7.47 -1.62 -1.10
CA ASN A 65 8.31 -2.16 -0.02
C ASN A 65 9.25 -1.12 0.60
N PHE A 66 9.43 0.05 -0.04
CA PHE A 66 10.27 1.14 0.48
C PHE A 66 9.52 2.11 1.41
N VAL A 67 8.22 1.90 1.65
CA VAL A 67 7.38 2.72 2.57
C VAL A 67 7.05 1.99 3.86
#